data_AF-A0AA38FU26-F1
#
_entry.id   AF-A0AA38FU26-F1
#
_cell.length_a   1.000
_cell.length_b   1.000
_cell.length_c   1.000
_cell.angle_alpha   90.00
_cell.angle_beta   90.00
_cell.angle_gamma   90.00
#
_symmetry.space_group_name_H-M   'P 1'
#
loop_
_entity.id
_entity.type
_entity.pdbx_description
1 polymer ?
#
loop_
_entity_poly.entity_id
_entity_poly.type
_entity_poly.pdbx_seq_one_letter_code
_entity_poly.pdbx_strand_id
1 'polypeptide(L)'
;GICAPCPVTVRISCACGETSYEVPCGAEKGLKPPRCSRQCAVPPQCRHGSKCKPHRCHYGACPPCELVCDEDLPCGHKCKERCHGPRPPQNREFTLKPKKRKSVQENNGSLGLPCPPCRELVVRQCVGGHIGGERTMVCSQSTAFGCGNYCDNILPCGNHYCKKPCHRIIVPQVGHADVFQINVRNVGQMDEKNEASSNARSMEMLDSCDECVLPCQR
;
A
#
# COMPACT_ATOMS: atom_id res chain seq x y z
N GLY A 1 48.68 35.63 28.23
CA GLY A 1 47.27 35.96 28.51
C GLY A 1 46.41 35.54 27.34
N ILE A 2 45.16 35.15 27.59
CA ILE A 2 44.15 34.95 26.53
C ILE A 2 43.93 36.27 25.78
N CYS A 3 43.89 36.23 24.44
CA CYS A 3 43.66 37.41 23.62
C CYS A 3 42.29 38.03 23.93
N ALA A 4 42.18 39.36 23.86
CA ALA A 4 40.90 40.06 23.97
C ALA A 4 39.93 39.58 22.86
N PRO A 5 38.61 39.52 23.13
CA PRO A 5 37.63 39.11 22.13
C PRO A 5 37.65 40.06 20.93
N CYS A 6 37.42 39.52 19.74
CA CYS A 6 37.33 40.32 18.51
C CYS A 6 36.18 41.33 18.60
N PRO A 7 36.36 42.61 18.23
CA PRO A 7 35.30 43.62 18.28
C PRO A 7 34.22 43.44 17.21
N VAL A 8 34.46 42.58 16.22
CA VAL A 8 33.49 42.25 15.16
C VAL A 8 32.54 41.18 15.69
N THR A 9 31.23 41.40 15.57
CA THR A 9 30.20 40.40 15.91
C THR A 9 29.63 39.74 14.67
N VAL A 10 29.17 38.50 14.84
CA VAL A 10 28.45 37.73 13.82
C VAL A 10 27.12 37.26 14.39
N ARG A 11 26.07 37.30 13.57
CA ARG A 11 24.71 36.91 13.93
C ARG A 11 24.45 35.45 13.58
N ILE A 12 24.01 34.66 14.56
CA ILE A 12 23.59 33.26 14.39
C ILE A 12 22.06 33.21 14.53
N SER A 13 21.35 32.73 13.50
CA SER A 13 19.88 32.70 13.46
C SER A 13 19.29 31.28 13.47
N CYS A 14 17.98 31.15 13.68
CA CYS A 14 17.18 29.96 13.32
C CYS A 14 17.07 29.84 11.79
N ALA A 15 16.59 28.70 11.30
CA ALA A 15 16.33 28.50 9.87
C ALA A 15 15.29 29.49 9.32
N CYS A 16 14.39 29.95 10.19
CA CYS A 16 13.38 30.97 9.92
C CYS A 16 13.88 32.42 9.93
N GLY A 17 15.09 32.71 10.43
CA GLY A 17 15.59 34.07 10.66
C GLY A 17 15.04 34.81 11.89
N GLU A 18 13.90 34.41 12.44
CA GLU A 18 13.21 35.13 13.53
C GLU A 18 14.00 35.15 14.86
N THR A 19 14.48 33.99 15.31
CA THR A 19 15.25 33.89 16.56
C THR A 19 16.73 33.94 16.23
N SER A 20 17.48 34.84 16.85
CA SER A 20 18.91 35.00 16.62
C SER A 20 19.65 35.57 17.82
N TYR A 21 20.95 35.33 17.91
CA TYR A 21 21.85 35.98 18.86
C TYR A 21 23.16 36.38 18.16
N GLU A 22 23.91 37.27 18.78
CA GLU A 22 25.18 37.78 18.26
C GLU A 22 26.34 37.28 19.12
N VAL A 23 27.45 36.93 18.45
CA VAL A 23 28.66 36.45 19.11
C VAL A 23 29.90 37.10 18.50
N PRO A 24 30.99 37.29 19.27
CA PRO A 24 32.24 37.80 18.73
C PRO A 24 32.80 36.85 17.66
N CYS A 25 33.40 37.44 16.63
CA CYS A 25 34.02 36.72 15.52
C CYS A 25 35.06 35.71 16.04
N GLY A 26 34.96 34.47 15.57
CA GLY A 26 35.74 33.32 16.01
C GLY A 26 35.00 32.41 16.98
N ALA A 27 34.05 32.93 17.78
CA ALA A 27 33.28 32.15 18.74
C ALA A 27 32.16 31.33 18.09
N GLU A 28 31.73 31.67 16.87
CA GLU A 28 30.60 31.02 16.19
C GLU A 28 30.84 29.55 15.81
N LYS A 29 32.11 29.14 15.59
CA LYS A 29 32.46 27.82 15.02
C LYS A 29 31.99 26.62 15.84
N GLY A 30 31.80 26.79 17.15
CA GLY A 30 31.33 25.73 18.06
C GLY A 30 29.90 25.90 18.55
N LEU A 31 29.21 26.97 18.12
CA LEU A 31 27.92 27.32 18.68
C LEU A 31 26.77 26.76 17.85
N LYS A 32 25.78 26.21 18.55
CA LYS A 32 24.57 25.66 17.94
C LYS A 32 23.59 26.79 17.63
N PRO A 33 22.82 26.70 16.54
CA PRO A 33 21.79 27.69 16.26
C PRO A 33 20.76 27.76 17.41
N PRO A 34 20.12 28.93 17.59
CA PRO A 34 19.11 29.09 18.62
C PRO A 34 17.89 28.21 18.34
N ARG A 35 17.28 27.67 19.40
CA ARG A 35 16.00 26.96 19.30
C ARG A 35 14.89 27.98 19.12
N CYS A 36 14.17 27.90 18.00
CA CYS A 36 13.01 28.74 17.75
C CYS A 36 11.72 28.04 18.20
N SER A 37 10.79 28.79 18.80
CA SER A 37 9.47 28.31 19.22
C SER A 37 8.41 28.40 18.12
N ARG A 38 8.67 29.13 17.02
CA ARG A 38 7.75 29.20 15.89
C ARG A 38 7.57 27.85 15.22
N GLN A 39 6.37 27.65 14.68
CA GLN A 39 6.07 26.51 13.83
C GLN A 39 6.86 26.59 12.52
N CYS A 40 7.27 25.44 11.99
CA CYS A 40 7.90 25.37 10.69
C CYS A 40 6.90 25.84 9.61
N ALA A 41 7.34 26.72 8.72
CA ALA A 41 6.52 27.24 7.63
C ALA A 41 6.42 26.28 6.43
N VAL A 42 7.16 25.17 6.45
CA VAL A 42 7.17 24.18 5.36
C VAL A 42 5.90 23.33 5.46
N PRO A 43 4.97 23.42 4.49
CA PRO A 43 3.75 22.62 4.54
C PRO A 43 4.04 21.14 4.27
N PRO A 44 3.34 20.21 4.95
CA PRO A 44 3.40 18.80 4.60
C PRO A 44 2.91 18.57 3.16
N GLN A 45 3.66 17.76 2.40
CA GLN A 45 3.32 17.44 1.00
C GLN A 45 2.51 16.15 0.87
N CYS A 46 2.53 15.28 1.88
CA CYS A 46 1.72 14.08 1.89
C CYS A 46 0.22 14.39 1.94
N ARG A 47 -0.62 13.42 1.56
CA ARG A 47 -2.10 13.52 1.57
C ARG A 47 -2.69 13.82 2.95
N HIS A 48 -1.91 13.64 4.02
CA HIS A 48 -2.33 13.96 5.38
C HIS A 48 -2.19 15.44 5.77
N GLY A 49 -2.03 16.36 4.81
CA GLY A 49 -1.61 17.74 5.03
C GLY A 49 -2.25 18.44 6.23
N SER A 50 -3.58 18.43 6.33
CA SER A 50 -4.31 19.08 7.44
C SER A 50 -4.30 18.31 8.77
N LYS A 51 -4.01 17.01 8.74
CA LYS A 51 -3.98 16.14 9.92
C LYS A 51 -2.57 16.01 10.52
N CYS A 52 -1.54 16.35 9.75
CA CYS A 52 -0.16 16.35 10.20
C CYS A 52 0.02 17.28 11.40
N LYS A 53 0.59 16.76 12.49
CA LYS A 53 0.91 17.56 13.66
C LYS A 53 1.96 18.62 13.29
N PRO A 54 1.74 19.91 13.60
CA PRO A 54 2.73 20.93 13.34
C PRO A 54 3.97 20.69 14.22
N HIS A 55 5.13 21.02 13.67
CA HIS A 55 6.41 20.91 14.36
C HIS A 55 7.10 22.28 14.41
N ARG A 56 8.09 22.41 15.30
CA ARG A 56 8.82 23.68 15.49
C ARG A 56 9.87 23.87 14.40
N CYS A 57 10.29 25.10 14.19
CA CYS A 57 11.38 25.44 13.29
C CYS A 57 12.63 24.59 13.59
N HIS A 58 13.18 23.99 12.55
CA HIS A 58 14.35 23.12 12.58
C HIS A 58 15.21 23.37 11.35
N TYR A 59 16.46 22.91 11.40
CA TYR A 59 17.35 22.80 10.24
C TYR A 59 17.23 21.39 9.63
N GLY A 60 17.58 21.24 8.35
CA GLY A 60 17.54 19.93 7.67
C GLY A 60 16.13 19.41 7.37
N ALA A 61 15.97 18.09 7.28
CA ALA A 61 14.72 17.45 6.87
C ALA A 61 13.57 17.66 7.87
N CYS A 62 12.35 17.88 7.35
CA CYS A 62 11.15 17.90 8.18
C CYS A 62 10.91 16.51 8.82
N PRO A 63 10.35 16.46 10.05
CA PRO A 63 9.98 15.19 10.66
C PRO A 63 8.96 14.45 9.78
N PRO A 64 9.09 13.11 9.66
CA PRO A 64 8.18 12.32 8.83
C PRO A 64 6.76 12.32 9.40
N CYS A 65 5.78 12.11 8.51
CA CYS A 65 4.39 11.92 8.92
C CYS A 65 4.25 10.54 9.61
N GLU A 66 3.71 10.54 10.83
CA GLU A 66 3.48 9.31 11.62
C GLU A 66 2.07 8.74 11.46
N LEU A 67 1.23 9.37 10.64
CA LEU A 67 -0.13 8.91 10.39
C LEU A 67 -0.13 7.65 9.51
N VAL A 68 -1.13 6.79 9.73
CA VAL A 68 -1.43 5.64 8.88
C VAL A 68 -1.97 6.15 7.54
N CYS A 69 -1.64 5.47 6.44
CA CYS A 69 -2.04 5.89 5.09
C CYS A 69 -3.56 5.84 4.88
N ASP A 70 -4.21 4.75 5.31
CA ASP A 70 -5.67 4.53 5.22
C ASP A 70 -6.28 4.67 3.81
N GLU A 71 -5.44 4.61 2.76
CA GLU A 71 -5.86 4.68 1.37
C GLU A 71 -6.47 3.34 0.92
N ASP A 72 -7.51 3.42 0.08
CA ASP A 72 -8.18 2.24 -0.46
C ASP A 72 -7.31 1.57 -1.53
N LEU A 73 -6.94 0.32 -1.27
CA LEU A 73 -6.21 -0.53 -2.21
C LEU A 73 -7.16 -1.07 -3.28
N PRO A 74 -6.65 -1.49 -4.46
CA PRO A 74 -7.48 -2.05 -5.53
C PRO A 74 -8.34 -3.25 -5.11
N CYS A 75 -7.93 -3.99 -4.08
CA CYS A 75 -8.68 -5.11 -3.52
C CYS A 75 -9.84 -4.71 -2.57
N GLY A 76 -10.06 -3.41 -2.33
CA GLY A 76 -11.08 -2.88 -1.42
C GLY A 76 -10.66 -2.78 0.06
N HIS A 77 -9.47 -3.28 0.42
CA HIS A 77 -8.91 -3.11 1.78
C HIS A 77 -8.19 -1.76 1.95
N LYS A 78 -8.04 -1.30 3.20
CA LYS A 78 -7.32 -0.07 3.53
C LYS A 78 -5.83 -0.33 3.81
N CYS A 79 -4.97 0.59 3.37
CA CYS A 79 -3.53 0.54 3.64
C CYS A 79 -3.23 0.82 5.12
N LYS A 80 -2.67 -0.16 5.84
CA LYS A 80 -2.30 -0.05 7.26
C LYS A 80 -0.86 0.40 7.51
N GLU A 81 -0.12 0.72 6.46
CA GLU A 81 1.26 1.18 6.58
C GLU A 81 1.33 2.64 7.01
N ARG A 82 2.47 3.03 7.60
CA ARG A 82 2.76 4.44 7.88
C ARG A 82 2.78 5.25 6.58
N CYS A 83 2.55 6.55 6.70
CA CYS A 83 2.58 7.47 5.58
C CYS A 83 3.84 7.28 4.73
N HIS A 84 3.62 6.88 3.49
CA HIS A 84 4.64 6.70 2.46
C HIS A 84 4.49 7.73 1.33
N GLY A 85 3.70 8.78 1.57
CA GLY A 85 3.48 9.88 0.64
C GLY A 85 4.68 10.82 0.51
N PRO A 86 4.57 11.81 -0.39
CA PRO A 86 5.65 12.75 -0.66
C PRO A 86 6.07 13.56 0.57
N ARG A 87 7.35 13.91 0.63
CA ARG A 87 7.94 14.69 1.73
C ARG A 87 8.47 16.00 1.17
N PRO A 88 8.27 17.12 1.91
CA PRO A 88 8.77 18.39 1.48
C PRO A 88 10.30 18.40 1.36
N PRO A 89 10.86 19.34 0.56
CA PRO A 89 12.30 19.55 0.49
C PRO A 89 12.86 19.87 1.88
N GLN A 90 14.12 19.53 2.11
CA GLN A 90 14.76 19.78 3.40
C GLN A 90 14.88 21.29 3.64
N ASN A 91 14.76 21.73 4.89
CA ASN A 91 15.11 23.10 5.25
C ASN A 91 16.61 23.32 5.02
N ARG A 92 17.01 24.58 4.86
CA ARG A 92 18.42 24.96 4.70
C ARG A 92 19.30 24.30 5.77
N GLU A 93 20.51 23.94 5.39
CA GLU A 93 21.54 23.50 6.33
C GLU A 93 22.02 24.69 7.16
N PHE A 94 22.40 24.46 8.41
CA PHE A 94 23.04 25.50 9.20
C PHE A 94 24.47 25.73 8.69
N THR A 95 24.71 26.88 8.06
CA THR A 95 26.05 27.26 7.58
C THR A 95 26.45 28.63 8.11
N LEU A 96 27.54 28.67 8.88
CA LEU A 96 28.13 29.90 9.45
C LEU A 96 28.78 30.80 8.39
N LYS A 97 29.11 30.25 7.21
CA LYS A 97 29.65 30.99 6.08
C LYS A 97 28.56 31.16 5.03
N PRO A 98 28.25 32.38 4.57
CA PRO A 98 27.43 32.57 3.38
C PRO A 98 28.17 31.94 2.20
N LYS A 99 27.73 30.76 1.76
CA LYS A 99 28.22 30.20 0.50
C LYS A 99 27.81 31.17 -0.61
N LYS A 100 28.80 31.74 -1.32
CA LYS A 100 28.62 32.35 -2.65
C LYS A 100 27.74 31.38 -3.44
N ARG A 101 26.58 31.84 -3.93
CA ARG A 101 25.54 31.02 -4.61
C ARG A 101 26.18 29.98 -5.52
N LYS A 102 26.38 28.76 -5.03
CA LYS A 102 26.82 27.61 -5.80
C LYS A 102 25.63 26.68 -5.85
N SER A 103 25.17 26.47 -7.09
CA SER A 103 24.30 25.42 -7.60
C SER A 103 23.39 24.76 -6.58
N VAL A 104 22.10 25.06 -6.75
CA VAL A 104 20.94 24.24 -6.35
C VAL A 104 21.31 22.76 -6.40
N GLN A 105 21.78 22.21 -5.28
CA GLN A 105 21.95 20.77 -5.15
C GLN A 105 20.57 20.27 -4.74
N GLU A 106 19.77 19.93 -5.75
CA GLU A 106 18.69 18.94 -5.77
C GLU A 106 18.17 18.60 -4.37
N ASN A 107 17.56 19.58 -3.71
CA ASN A 107 16.87 19.38 -2.46
C ASN A 107 15.47 18.88 -2.83
N ASN A 108 15.44 17.72 -3.47
CA ASN A 108 14.24 17.20 -4.10
C ASN A 108 13.37 16.63 -2.99
N GLY A 109 12.18 17.20 -2.82
CA GLY A 109 11.13 16.53 -2.08
C GLY A 109 10.95 15.11 -2.63
N SER A 110 10.79 14.13 -1.76
CA SER A 110 10.54 12.76 -2.22
C SER A 110 9.14 12.70 -2.82
N LEU A 111 8.96 12.08 -3.99
CA LEU A 111 7.65 11.92 -4.64
C LEU A 111 6.68 11.00 -3.89
N GLY A 112 7.13 10.35 -2.82
CA GLY A 112 6.39 9.29 -2.15
C GLY A 112 6.55 7.97 -2.90
N LEU A 113 6.13 6.89 -2.25
CA LEU A 113 6.04 5.56 -2.85
C LEU A 113 4.56 5.24 -3.09
N PRO A 114 4.21 4.32 -4.01
CA PRO A 114 2.86 3.81 -4.08
C PRO A 114 2.53 2.95 -2.84
N CYS A 115 1.24 2.79 -2.56
CA CYS A 115 0.77 1.85 -1.54
C CYS A 115 1.33 0.44 -1.81
N PRO A 116 1.88 -0.26 -0.79
CA PRO A 116 2.29 -1.65 -0.96
C PRO A 116 1.08 -2.57 -1.13
N PRO A 117 1.29 -3.80 -1.65
CA PRO A 117 0.22 -4.77 -1.84
C PRO A 117 -0.46 -5.13 -0.51
N CYS A 118 -1.74 -5.47 -0.59
CA CYS A 118 -2.55 -5.79 0.59
C CYS A 118 -1.99 -6.99 1.37
N ARG A 119 -1.82 -6.82 2.68
CA ARG A 119 -1.35 -7.85 3.63
C ARG A 119 -2.46 -8.44 4.51
N GLU A 120 -3.72 -8.07 4.26
CA GLU A 120 -4.86 -8.63 5.00
C GLU A 120 -4.97 -10.14 4.75
N LEU A 121 -5.36 -10.87 5.79
CA LEU A 121 -5.66 -12.29 5.70
C LEU A 121 -7.12 -12.46 5.28
N VAL A 122 -7.35 -13.18 4.19
CA VAL A 122 -8.67 -13.52 3.67
C VAL A 122 -8.83 -15.02 3.63
N VAL A 123 -10.01 -15.51 4.02
CA VAL A 123 -10.38 -16.91 3.84
C VAL A 123 -10.90 -17.08 2.41
N ARG A 124 -10.32 -18.03 1.67
CA ARG A 124 -10.80 -18.41 0.33
C ARG A 124 -11.25 -19.85 0.34
N GLN A 125 -12.33 -20.12 -0.38
CA GLN A 125 -12.77 -21.48 -0.67
C GLN A 125 -11.98 -22.04 -1.85
N CYS A 126 -11.77 -23.36 -1.86
CA CYS A 126 -11.15 -24.03 -2.97
C CYS A 126 -12.01 -23.91 -4.24
N VAL A 127 -11.37 -24.02 -5.40
CA VAL A 127 -12.04 -23.90 -6.72
C VAL A 127 -13.13 -24.95 -6.96
N GLY A 128 -13.05 -26.08 -6.26
CA GLY A 128 -14.05 -27.15 -6.32
C GLY A 128 -15.20 -26.98 -5.33
N GLY A 129 -15.20 -25.94 -4.48
CA GLY A 129 -16.26 -25.75 -3.48
C GLY A 129 -16.36 -26.87 -2.43
N HIS A 130 -15.28 -27.64 -2.21
CA HIS A 130 -15.28 -28.75 -1.26
C HIS A 130 -15.44 -28.25 0.19
N ILE A 131 -16.24 -28.98 0.96
CA ILE A 131 -16.44 -28.73 2.39
C ILE A 131 -15.10 -28.85 3.12
N GLY A 132 -14.79 -27.87 3.97
CA GLY A 132 -13.48 -27.78 4.68
C GLY A 132 -12.30 -27.46 3.76
N GLY A 133 -12.52 -27.25 2.46
CA GLY A 133 -11.53 -26.81 1.50
C GLY A 133 -11.27 -25.30 1.56
N GLU A 134 -11.25 -24.70 2.74
CA GLU A 134 -10.94 -23.28 2.92
C GLU A 134 -9.49 -23.07 3.37
N ARG A 135 -8.88 -21.97 2.91
CA ARG A 135 -7.53 -21.60 3.31
C ARG A 135 -7.43 -20.11 3.57
N THR A 136 -6.78 -19.76 4.67
CA THR A 136 -6.41 -18.38 4.97
C THR A 136 -5.18 -18.00 4.16
N MET A 137 -5.30 -16.94 3.37
CA MET A 137 -4.25 -16.46 2.49
C MET A 137 -4.11 -14.95 2.59
N VAL A 138 -2.94 -14.43 2.22
CA VAL A 138 -2.74 -13.00 2.07
C VAL A 138 -3.54 -12.51 0.86
N CYS A 139 -4.31 -11.44 1.00
CA CYS A 139 -5.19 -10.91 -0.04
C CYS A 139 -4.46 -10.65 -1.37
N SER A 140 -3.28 -10.03 -1.33
CA SER A 140 -2.45 -9.80 -2.53
C SER A 140 -1.97 -11.07 -3.23
N GLN A 141 -1.94 -12.20 -2.53
CA GLN A 141 -1.53 -13.51 -3.04
C GLN A 141 -2.72 -14.47 -3.14
N SER A 142 -3.96 -13.97 -2.96
CA SER A 142 -5.16 -14.79 -2.92
C SER A 142 -5.54 -15.26 -4.33
N THR A 143 -4.79 -16.25 -4.81
CA THR A 143 -5.03 -16.95 -6.06
C THR A 143 -6.00 -18.10 -5.83
N ALA A 144 -6.66 -18.52 -6.90
CA ALA A 144 -7.53 -19.68 -6.87
C ALA A 144 -6.70 -20.94 -6.54
N PHE A 145 -7.19 -21.82 -5.65
CA PHE A 145 -6.46 -23.01 -5.23
C PHE A 145 -7.35 -24.25 -5.21
N GLY A 146 -6.76 -25.42 -5.49
CA GLY A 146 -7.37 -26.72 -5.22
C GLY A 146 -6.97 -27.22 -3.83
N CYS A 147 -7.92 -27.79 -3.08
CA CYS A 147 -7.62 -28.34 -1.75
C CYS A 147 -6.83 -29.67 -1.82
N GLY A 148 -6.81 -30.33 -2.98
CA GLY A 148 -6.15 -31.61 -3.21
C GLY A 148 -7.01 -32.84 -2.89
N ASN A 149 -8.19 -32.66 -2.28
CA ASN A 149 -9.16 -33.73 -2.08
C ASN A 149 -9.75 -34.18 -3.44
N TYR A 150 -10.27 -35.40 -3.47
CA TYR A 150 -11.10 -35.87 -4.58
C TYR A 150 -12.38 -35.03 -4.67
N CYS A 151 -12.90 -34.88 -5.89
CA CYS A 151 -14.09 -34.09 -6.16
C CYS A 151 -15.34 -34.69 -5.50
N ASP A 152 -15.51 -36.01 -5.64
CA ASP A 152 -16.65 -36.80 -5.13
C ASP A 152 -18.03 -36.22 -5.49
N ASN A 153 -18.10 -35.33 -6.48
CA ASN A 153 -19.35 -34.78 -6.98
C ASN A 153 -20.13 -35.85 -7.75
N ILE A 154 -21.46 -35.88 -7.61
CA ILE A 154 -22.31 -36.85 -8.30
C ILE A 154 -22.25 -36.58 -9.81
N LEU A 155 -21.87 -37.59 -10.59
CA LEU A 155 -21.85 -37.55 -12.05
C LEU A 155 -23.28 -37.51 -12.60
N PRO A 156 -23.50 -37.00 -13.82
CA PRO A 156 -24.84 -36.88 -14.43
C PRO A 156 -25.60 -38.21 -14.55
N CYS A 157 -24.93 -39.35 -14.44
CA CYS A 157 -25.58 -40.67 -14.38
C CYS A 157 -26.30 -40.95 -13.05
N GLY A 158 -26.17 -40.10 -12.02
CA GLY A 158 -26.83 -40.24 -10.72
C GLY A 158 -26.25 -41.31 -9.79
N ASN A 159 -25.55 -42.30 -10.34
CA ASN A 159 -25.05 -43.48 -9.59
C ASN A 159 -23.54 -43.49 -9.33
N HIS A 160 -22.79 -42.53 -9.85
CA HIS A 160 -21.33 -42.50 -9.72
C HIS A 160 -20.83 -41.15 -9.23
N TYR A 161 -19.64 -41.17 -8.61
CA TYR A 161 -18.98 -39.99 -8.06
C TYR A 161 -17.71 -39.67 -8.84
N CYS A 162 -17.41 -38.39 -9.02
CA CYS A 162 -16.20 -37.92 -9.66
C CYS A 162 -14.96 -38.29 -8.84
N LYS A 163 -14.07 -39.10 -9.41
CA LYS A 163 -12.79 -39.50 -8.80
C LYS A 163 -11.59 -38.66 -9.24
N LYS A 164 -11.83 -37.56 -9.96
CA LYS A 164 -10.78 -36.59 -10.31
C LYS A 164 -10.28 -35.86 -9.04
N PRO A 165 -9.01 -35.45 -8.99
CA PRO A 165 -8.55 -34.51 -7.97
C PRO A 165 -9.32 -33.18 -8.06
N CYS A 166 -9.26 -32.37 -7.00
CA CYS A 166 -9.95 -31.08 -6.93
C CYS A 166 -9.77 -30.25 -8.21
N HIS A 167 -10.88 -29.96 -8.87
CA HIS A 167 -10.95 -29.23 -10.12
C HIS A 167 -12.10 -28.23 -10.04
N ARG A 168 -12.16 -27.31 -11.00
CA ARG A 168 -13.21 -26.28 -11.03
C ARG A 168 -14.52 -26.92 -11.46
N ILE A 169 -15.55 -26.84 -10.61
CA ILE A 169 -16.88 -27.38 -10.94
C ILE A 169 -17.72 -26.25 -11.53
N ILE A 170 -18.27 -26.47 -12.72
CA ILE A 170 -19.15 -25.51 -13.43
C ILE A 170 -20.64 -25.83 -13.18
N VAL A 171 -20.95 -27.08 -12.80
CA VAL A 171 -22.31 -27.56 -12.52
C VAL A 171 -22.63 -27.46 -11.01
N PRO A 172 -23.65 -26.70 -10.59
CA PRO A 172 -24.00 -26.56 -9.18
C PRO A 172 -24.58 -27.85 -8.61
N GLN A 173 -24.28 -28.08 -7.34
CA GLN A 173 -24.90 -29.07 -6.47
C GLN A 173 -26.44 -29.05 -6.59
N VAL A 174 -27.05 -30.21 -6.86
CA VAL A 174 -28.46 -30.46 -6.53
C VAL A 174 -28.51 -31.61 -5.53
N GLY A 175 -28.77 -31.28 -4.26
CA GLY A 175 -29.36 -32.22 -3.30
C GLY A 175 -28.67 -32.34 -1.94
N HIS A 176 -29.09 -31.54 -0.96
CA HIS A 176 -29.99 -32.00 0.10
C HIS A 176 -30.60 -30.76 0.79
N ALA A 177 -31.91 -30.79 1.01
CA ALA A 177 -32.66 -29.67 1.60
C ALA A 177 -32.20 -29.39 3.04
N ASP A 178 -31.84 -28.14 3.33
CA ASP A 178 -32.43 -27.37 4.44
C ASP A 178 -32.07 -25.87 4.32
N VAL A 179 -33.14 -25.09 4.16
CA VAL A 179 -33.36 -23.64 4.38
C VAL A 179 -32.13 -22.75 4.65
N PHE A 180 -31.75 -21.93 3.65
CA PHE A 180 -31.62 -20.48 3.84
C PHE A 180 -31.79 -19.74 2.51
N GLN A 181 -32.80 -18.88 2.47
CA GLN A 181 -33.20 -18.10 1.31
C GLN A 181 -32.17 -16.99 1.08
N ILE A 182 -31.35 -17.08 0.03
CA ILE A 182 -30.60 -15.92 -0.46
C ILE A 182 -31.21 -15.50 -1.80
N ASN A 183 -31.95 -14.41 -1.73
CA ASN A 183 -32.49 -13.67 -2.86
C ASN A 183 -31.39 -13.35 -3.88
N VAL A 184 -31.48 -13.94 -5.07
CA VAL A 184 -30.79 -13.42 -6.25
C VAL A 184 -31.62 -12.24 -6.77
N ARG A 185 -31.24 -11.02 -6.36
CA ARG A 185 -31.64 -9.81 -7.10
C ARG A 185 -30.74 -9.70 -8.31
N ASN A 186 -31.40 -9.71 -9.46
CA ASN A 186 -30.85 -9.54 -10.78
C ASN A 186 -30.63 -8.04 -11.10
N VAL A 187 -29.87 -7.79 -12.18
CA VAL A 187 -29.79 -6.57 -13.02
C VAL A 187 -28.64 -5.56 -12.80
N GLY A 188 -27.90 -5.33 -13.90
CA GLY A 188 -27.23 -4.07 -14.28
C GLY A 188 -25.82 -4.30 -14.87
N GLN A 189 -25.65 -4.63 -16.16
CA GLN A 189 -25.63 -3.76 -17.36
C GLN A 189 -24.63 -2.59 -17.31
N MET A 190 -23.57 -2.68 -18.14
CA MET A 190 -22.79 -1.60 -18.81
C MET A 190 -21.47 -2.22 -19.34
N ASP A 191 -20.87 -1.93 -20.49
CA ASP A 191 -21.21 -1.24 -21.74
C ASP A 191 -20.15 -1.69 -22.77
N GLU A 192 -20.53 -1.72 -24.05
CA GLU A 192 -19.66 -1.95 -25.22
C GLU A 192 -18.61 -0.83 -25.38
N LYS A 193 -17.35 -1.19 -25.67
CA LYS A 193 -16.47 -0.59 -26.71
C LYS A 193 -15.06 -1.21 -26.74
N ASN A 194 -14.75 -1.85 -27.88
CA ASN A 194 -13.50 -1.85 -28.66
C ASN A 194 -12.12 -1.82 -27.97
N GLU A 195 -11.25 -2.80 -28.23
CA GLU A 195 -10.35 -2.82 -29.41
C GLU A 195 -9.52 -4.12 -29.47
N ALA A 196 -9.14 -4.49 -30.70
CA ALA A 196 -8.54 -5.76 -31.06
C ALA A 196 -7.03 -5.84 -30.75
N SER A 197 -6.55 -7.03 -30.38
CA SER A 197 -5.45 -7.71 -31.07
C SER A 197 -5.08 -9.04 -30.41
N SER A 198 -5.32 -10.10 -31.19
CA SER A 198 -4.45 -11.28 -31.38
C SER A 198 -3.61 -11.78 -30.21
N ASN A 199 -3.99 -12.93 -29.66
CA ASN A 199 -3.15 -14.12 -29.77
C ASN A 199 -3.95 -15.41 -29.55
N ALA A 200 -3.70 -16.36 -30.44
CA ALA A 200 -4.38 -17.64 -30.51
C ALA A 200 -3.92 -18.60 -29.41
N ARG A 201 -4.84 -19.50 -29.05
CA ARG A 201 -4.62 -20.83 -28.47
C ARG A 201 -4.10 -20.87 -27.02
N SER A 202 -5.05 -20.93 -26.10
CA SER A 202 -5.07 -22.02 -25.12
C SER A 202 -6.52 -22.42 -24.90
N MET A 203 -6.82 -23.62 -25.36
CA MET A 203 -8.08 -24.32 -25.22
C MET A 203 -8.39 -24.39 -23.73
N GLU A 204 -9.37 -23.62 -23.26
CA GLU A 204 -9.91 -23.79 -21.92
C GLU A 204 -10.56 -25.17 -21.89
N MET A 205 -9.79 -26.17 -21.44
CA MET A 205 -10.34 -27.46 -21.05
C MET A 205 -11.29 -27.16 -19.89
N LEU A 206 -12.59 -27.04 -20.21
CA LEU A 206 -13.67 -27.21 -19.25
C LEU A 206 -13.51 -28.62 -18.68
N ASP A 207 -12.70 -28.75 -17.64
CA ASP A 207 -12.57 -29.99 -16.88
C ASP A 207 -13.75 -30.02 -15.90
N SER A 208 -14.93 -30.29 -16.42
CA SER A 208 -16.20 -30.41 -15.69
C SER A 208 -16.46 -31.88 -15.32
N CYS A 209 -17.39 -32.10 -14.38
CA CYS A 209 -17.82 -33.45 -13.96
C CYS A 209 -18.76 -34.10 -15.00
N ASP A 210 -18.50 -33.94 -16.30
CA ASP A 210 -19.52 -34.19 -17.34
C ASP A 210 -19.49 -35.62 -17.92
N GLU A 211 -18.45 -36.41 -17.66
CA GLU A 211 -18.31 -37.74 -18.25
C GLU A 211 -18.34 -38.88 -17.21
N CYS A 212 -19.35 -39.76 -17.31
CA CYS A 212 -19.36 -41.09 -16.69
C CYS A 212 -18.60 -42.06 -17.62
N VAL A 213 -17.31 -42.29 -17.38
CA VAL A 213 -16.49 -43.25 -18.16
C VAL A 213 -16.61 -44.70 -17.64
N LEU A 214 -17.27 -44.88 -16.49
CA LEU A 214 -17.57 -46.21 -15.95
C LEU A 214 -18.76 -46.82 -16.68
N PRO A 215 -18.88 -48.16 -16.78
CA PRO A 215 -20.08 -48.81 -17.31
C PRO A 215 -21.23 -48.51 -16.34
N CYS A 216 -21.92 -47.38 -16.55
CA CYS A 216 -23.11 -47.03 -15.79
C CYS A 216 -24.14 -48.10 -16.14
N GLN A 217 -24.28 -49.11 -15.26
CA GLN A 217 -25.21 -50.23 -15.47
C GLN A 217 -26.62 -49.64 -15.55
N ARG A 218 -27.16 -49.62 -16.76
CA ARG A 218 -28.58 -49.38 -17.03
C ARG A 218 -29.35 -50.66 -16.72
#